data_AF-A0A022QVL8-F1
#
_entry.id   AF-A0A022QVL8-F1
#
_cell.length_a   1.000
_cell.length_b   1.000
_cell.length_c   1.000
_cell.angle_alpha   90.00
_cell.angle_beta   90.00
_cell.angle_gamma   90.00
#
_symmetry.space_group_name_H-M   'P 1'
#
loop_
_entity.id
_entity.type
_entity.pdbx_description
1 polymer ?
#
loop_
_entity_poly.entity_id
_entity_poly.type
_entity_poly.pdbx_seq_one_letter_code
_entity_poly.pdbx_strand_id
1 'polypeptide(L)'
;MAAKKLLDIQPSELKFNFELKKDVTCLLQLTNTSDNTVVFKVITNDRNKYRVRPNIGIILPKSSSNIIVTMIAQEEIPSDKQGKDKFLIQSIVVPPSTTTQDVTPKMVITLTKQIRG
;
A
#
# COMPACT_ATOMS: atom_id res chain seq x y z
N MET A 1 -24.32 9.19 -5.56
CA MET A 1 -23.96 8.18 -4.55
C MET A 1 -22.45 8.20 -4.40
N ALA A 2 -21.93 8.57 -3.22
CA ALA A 2 -20.49 8.55 -2.98
C ALA A 2 -20.02 7.09 -2.92
N ALA A 3 -18.98 6.72 -3.68
CA ALA A 3 -18.35 5.42 -3.55
C ALA A 3 -17.94 5.21 -2.08
N LYS A 4 -18.54 4.24 -1.40
CA LYS A 4 -18.27 3.96 0.01
C LYS A 4 -16.79 3.59 0.13
N LYS A 5 -15.99 4.49 0.72
CA LYS A 5 -14.55 4.31 0.91
C LYS A 5 -14.34 3.16 1.90
N LEU A 6 -13.89 2.00 1.41
CA LEU A 6 -13.70 0.80 2.23
C LEU A 6 -12.50 0.93 3.19
N LEU A 7 -11.42 1.53 2.69
CA LEU A 7 -10.16 1.70 3.42
C LEU A 7 -9.83 3.18 3.57
N ASP A 8 -9.58 3.60 4.81
CA ASP A 8 -8.83 4.81 5.09
C ASP A 8 -7.33 4.54 5.02
N ILE A 9 -6.57 5.54 4.56
CA ILE A 9 -5.14 5.41 4.23
C ILE A 9 -4.42 6.58 4.87
N GLN A 10 -3.49 6.30 5.77
CA GLN A 10 -2.69 7.30 6.47
C GLN A 10 -1.21 6.93 6.43
N PRO A 11 -0.30 7.84 6.04
CA PRO A 11 -0.58 9.18 5.50
C PRO A 11 -1.16 9.11 4.07
N SER A 12 -1.76 10.21 3.60
CA SER A 12 -2.26 10.32 2.21
C SER A 12 -1.15 10.41 1.16
N GLU A 13 0.07 10.76 1.59
CA GLU A 13 1.28 10.85 0.79
C GLU A 13 2.44 10.32 1.65
N LEU A 14 3.29 9.49 1.05
CA LEU A 14 4.51 8.99 1.69
C LEU A 14 5.64 9.97 1.39
N LYS A 15 6.39 10.37 2.42
CA LYS A 15 7.53 11.26 2.30
C LYS A 15 8.77 10.52 2.76
N PHE A 16 9.69 10.28 1.82
CA PHE A 16 10.96 9.64 2.11
C PHE A 16 12.06 10.70 2.18
N ASN A 17 12.68 10.82 3.36
CA ASN A 17 13.87 11.65 3.53
C ASN A 17 15.07 10.89 2.96
N PHE A 18 15.33 11.08 1.66
CA PHE A 18 16.40 10.39 0.95
C PHE A 18 17.76 10.59 1.63
N GLU A 19 18.47 9.48 1.84
CA GLU A 19 19.83 9.44 2.33
C GLU A 19 20.64 8.47 1.45
N LEU A 20 21.78 8.93 0.94
CA LEU A 20 22.61 8.16 0.02
C LEU A 20 23.11 6.88 0.70
N LYS A 21 23.10 5.74 -0.01
CA LYS A 21 23.54 4.43 0.50
C LYS A 21 22.83 3.94 1.77
N LYS A 22 21.61 4.43 2.03
CA LYS A 22 20.82 4.02 3.20
C LYS A 22 19.37 3.74 2.85
N ASP A 23 18.83 2.71 3.47
CA ASP A 23 17.42 2.39 3.41
C ASP A 23 16.61 3.40 4.25
N VAL A 24 15.54 3.91 3.68
CA VAL A 24 14.64 4.87 4.34
C VAL A 24 13.26 4.24 4.43
N THR A 25 12.69 4.19 5.63
CA THR A 25 11.44 3.47 5.88
C THR A 25 10.33 4.42 6.32
N CYS A 26 9.12 4.19 5.80
CA CYS A 26 7.91 4.89 6.18
C CYS A 26 6.79 3.91 6.54
N LEU A 27 5.95 4.31 7.48
CA LEU A 27 4.77 3.55 7.89
C LEU A 27 3.53 4.04 7.13
N LEU A 28 2.85 3.12 6.48
CA LEU A 28 1.55 3.30 5.85
C LEU A 28 0.52 2.46 6.60
N GLN A 29 -0.52 3.09 7.12
CA GLN A 29 -1.61 2.43 7.82
C GLN A 29 -2.85 2.39 6.93
N LEU A 30 -3.40 1.19 6.76
CA LEU A 30 -4.70 0.96 6.12
C LEU A 30 -5.73 0.62 7.19
N THR A 31 -6.81 1.39 7.27
CA THR A 31 -7.89 1.18 8.25
C THR A 31 -9.17 0.80 7.53
N ASN A 32 -9.72 -0.38 7.82
CA ASN A 32 -10.99 -0.82 7.27
C ASN A 32 -12.15 -0.20 8.07
N THR A 33 -12.85 0.74 7.46
CA THR A 33 -14.00 1.41 8.08
C THR A 33 -15.33 0.68 7.81
N SER A 34 -15.30 -0.35 6.96
CA SER A 34 -16.47 -1.16 6.63
C SER A 34 -16.75 -2.27 7.64
N ASP A 35 -17.89 -2.91 7.50
CA ASP A 35 -18.32 -4.06 8.30
C ASP A 35 -17.94 -5.40 7.65
N ASN A 36 -17.21 -5.36 6.52
CA ASN A 36 -16.80 -6.54 5.77
C ASN A 36 -15.29 -6.79 5.88
N THR A 37 -14.86 -8.03 5.66
CA THR A 37 -13.44 -8.35 5.51
C THR A 37 -12.91 -7.82 4.18
N VAL A 38 -11.76 -7.14 4.22
CA VAL A 38 -11.16 -6.52 3.04
C VAL A 38 -9.77 -7.09 2.81
N VAL A 39 -9.52 -7.56 1.59
CA VAL A 39 -8.18 -7.87 1.11
C VAL A 39 -7.58 -6.62 0.50
N PHE A 40 -6.30 -6.37 0.76
CA PHE A 40 -5.55 -5.31 0.10
C PHE A 40 -4.32 -5.85 -0.64
N LYS A 41 -3.88 -5.07 -1.62
CA LYS A 41 -2.60 -5.25 -2.30
C LYS A 41 -1.98 -3.89 -2.57
N VAL A 42 -0.69 -3.76 -2.27
CA VAL A 42 0.09 -2.55 -2.55
C VAL A 42 1.05 -2.83 -3.70
N ILE A 43 1.03 -1.95 -4.69
CA ILE A 43 1.87 -2.02 -5.89
C ILE A 43 2.56 -0.67 -6.06
N THR A 44 3.81 -0.66 -6.48
CA THR A 44 4.56 0.56 -6.84
C THR A 44 4.91 0.53 -8.33
N ASN A 45 5.04 1.70 -8.95
CA ASN A 45 5.57 1.84 -10.31
C ASN A 45 7.09 1.61 -10.37
N ASP A 46 7.80 1.68 -9.24
CA ASP A 46 9.23 1.39 -9.15
C ASP A 46 9.52 0.37 -8.04
N ARG A 47 9.59 -0.91 -8.43
CA ARG A 47 9.88 -2.03 -7.52
C ARG A 47 11.36 -2.18 -7.20
N ASN A 48 12.23 -1.55 -7.98
CA ASN A 48 13.68 -1.57 -7.76
C ASN A 48 14.05 -0.56 -6.67
N LYS A 49 13.33 0.57 -6.61
CA LYS A 49 13.50 1.60 -5.60
C LYS A 49 12.73 1.33 -4.31
N TYR A 50 11.57 0.68 -4.36
CA TYR A 50 10.72 0.50 -3.18
C TYR A 50 10.41 -0.96 -2.86
N ARG A 51 10.53 -1.30 -1.58
CA ARG A 51 10.10 -2.57 -0.98
C ARG A 51 8.89 -2.33 -0.09
N VAL A 52 7.83 -3.13 -0.26
CA VAL A 52 6.60 -3.02 0.55
C VAL A 52 6.35 -4.31 1.32
N ARG A 53 6.09 -4.21 2.63
CA ARG A 53 5.83 -5.35 3.53
C ARG A 53 4.77 -5.05 4.59
N PRO A 54 3.69 -5.84 4.69
CA PRO A 54 3.23 -6.81 3.70
C PRO A 54 2.75 -6.13 2.43
N ASN A 55 2.99 -6.73 1.25
CA ASN A 55 2.47 -6.22 -0.02
C ASN A 55 1.04 -6.70 -0.32
N ILE A 56 0.58 -7.76 0.34
CA ILE A 56 -0.79 -8.29 0.30
C ILE A 56 -1.19 -8.67 1.72
N GLY A 57 -2.43 -8.42 2.09
CA GLY A 57 -2.96 -8.84 3.40
C GLY A 57 -4.46 -8.75 3.50
N ILE A 58 -4.98 -9.19 4.65
CA ILE A 58 -6.40 -9.14 5.02
C ILE A 58 -6.57 -8.17 6.19
N ILE A 59 -7.60 -7.33 6.12
CA ILE A 59 -7.99 -6.41 7.18
C ILE A 59 -9.41 -6.74 7.58
N LEU A 60 -9.58 -7.16 8.84
CA LEU A 60 -10.89 -7.45 9.41
C LEU A 60 -11.76 -6.18 9.49
N PRO A 61 -13.09 -6.33 9.63
CA PRO A 61 -13.98 -5.21 9.90
C PRO A 61 -13.47 -4.34 11.05
N LYS A 62 -13.57 -3.02 10.88
CA LYS A 62 -13.18 -2.02 11.91
C LYS A 62 -11.74 -2.12 12.42
N SER A 63 -10.87 -2.83 11.72
CA SER A 63 -9.47 -3.05 12.10
C SER A 63 -8.52 -2.27 11.19
N SER A 64 -7.24 -2.22 11.56
CA SER A 64 -6.20 -1.60 10.75
C SER A 64 -5.01 -2.53 10.53
N SER A 65 -4.24 -2.26 9.48
CA SER A 65 -3.02 -2.99 9.14
C SER A 65 -1.90 -2.01 8.82
N ASN A 66 -0.74 -2.30 9.38
CA ASN A 66 0.47 -1.51 9.22
C ASN A 66 1.32 -2.10 8.09
N ILE A 67 1.71 -1.24 7.16
CA ILE A 67 2.50 -1.56 5.99
C ILE A 67 3.77 -0.74 6.06
N ILE A 68 4.89 -1.43 5.99
CA ILE A 68 6.22 -0.85 5.97
C ILE A 68 6.61 -0.68 4.51
N VAL A 69 6.87 0.56 4.12
CA VAL A 69 7.42 0.90 2.80
C VAL A 69 8.85 1.36 3.00
N THR A 70 9.80 0.64 2.40
CA THR A 70 11.22 0.95 2.45
C THR A 70 11.68 1.41 1.08
N MET A 71 12.19 2.63 0.98
CA MET A 71 13.00 3.07 -0.13
C MET A 71 14.39 2.47 0.03
N ILE A 72 14.79 1.64 -0.92
CA ILE A 72 16.05 0.90 -0.92
C ILE A 72 17.19 1.90 -1.17
N ALA A 73 18.32 1.71 -0.48
CA ALA A 73 19.54 2.47 -0.66
C ALA A 73 19.88 2.66 -2.14
N GLN A 74 20.06 3.91 -2.55
CA GLN A 74 20.52 4.24 -3.90
C GLN A 74 22.03 4.47 -3.86
N GLU A 75 22.75 3.95 -4.84
CA GLU A 75 24.20 4.14 -4.99
C GLU A 75 24.56 5.55 -5.47
N GLU A 76 23.62 6.18 -6.18
CA GLU A 76 23.77 7.52 -6.75
C GLU A 76 22.60 8.40 -6.34
N ILE A 77 22.81 9.71 -6.38
CA ILE A 77 21.73 10.68 -6.15
C ILE A 77 20.80 10.59 -7.37
N PRO A 78 19.50 10.27 -7.18
CA PRO A 78 18.56 10.18 -8.29
C PRO A 78 18.54 11.52 -9.03
N SER A 79 18.88 11.50 -10.33
CA SER A 79 18.84 12.70 -11.19
C SER A 79 17.41 13.18 -11.47
N ASP A 80 16.40 12.43 -11.02
CA ASP A 80 14.99 12.65 -11.28
C ASP A 80 14.26 13.30 -10.09
N LYS A 81 13.34 14.21 -10.41
CA LYS A 81 12.56 15.01 -9.46
C LYS A 81 11.76 14.10 -8.52
N GLN A 82 11.98 14.24 -7.21
CA GLN A 82 11.14 13.66 -6.15
C GLN A 82 9.65 13.93 -6.46
N GLY A 83 8.79 12.89 -6.39
CA GLY A 83 7.34 13.03 -6.54
C GLY A 83 6.69 12.43 -7.80
N LYS A 84 7.43 11.65 -8.61
CA LYS A 84 6.83 10.84 -9.71
C LYS A 84 6.35 9.46 -9.25
N ASP A 85 6.85 9.00 -8.11
CA ASP A 85 6.61 7.65 -7.63
C ASP A 85 5.21 7.52 -7.05
N LYS A 86 4.59 6.38 -7.34
CA LYS A 86 3.17 6.14 -7.16
C LYS A 86 2.96 4.77 -6.56
N PHE A 87 2.30 4.74 -5.41
CA PHE A 87 1.82 3.50 -4.81
C PHE A 87 0.33 3.37 -5.10
N LEU A 88 -0.03 2.23 -5.66
CA LEU A 88 -1.39 1.81 -5.92
C LEU A 88 -1.82 0.84 -4.84
N ILE A 89 -2.84 1.22 -4.07
CA ILE A 89 -3.48 0.35 -3.09
C ILE A 89 -4.75 -0.16 -3.74
N GLN A 90 -4.76 -1.46 -4.01
CA GLN A 90 -5.92 -2.16 -4.49
C GLN A 90 -6.64 -2.82 -3.33
N SER A 91 -7.97 -2.84 -3.34
CA SER A 91 -8.75 -3.58 -2.34
C SER A 91 -10.02 -4.22 -2.90
N ILE A 92 -10.47 -5.28 -2.23
CA ILE A 92 -11.71 -6.01 -2.53
C ILE A 92 -12.35 -6.53 -1.23
N VAL A 93 -13.68 -6.51 -1.18
CA VAL A 93 -14.46 -7.15 -0.11
C VAL A 93 -14.51 -8.65 -0.35
N VAL A 94 -14.23 -9.44 0.69
CA VAL A 94 -14.26 -10.90 0.62
C VAL A 94 -15.15 -11.49 1.71
N PRO A 95 -15.66 -12.72 1.52
CA PRO A 95 -16.35 -13.46 2.57
C PRO A 95 -15.49 -13.65 3.83
N PRO A 96 -16.10 -13.80 5.02
CA PRO A 96 -15.37 -14.01 6.27
C PRO A 96 -14.48 -15.26 6.29
N SER A 97 -14.79 -16.27 5.47
CA SER A 97 -14.04 -17.52 5.35
C SER A 97 -12.79 -17.42 4.47
N THR A 98 -12.55 -16.29 3.81
CA THR A 98 -11.39 -16.12 2.92
C THR A 98 -10.10 -16.05 3.72
N THR A 99 -9.16 -16.94 3.38
CA THR A 99 -7.81 -16.96 3.96
C THR A 99 -6.80 -16.27 3.05
N THR A 100 -5.61 -15.98 3.58
CA THR A 100 -4.52 -15.39 2.78
C THR A 100 -4.06 -16.29 1.62
N GLN A 101 -4.33 -17.60 1.68
CA GLN A 101 -4.02 -18.55 0.61
C GLN A 101 -4.98 -18.42 -0.58
N ASP A 102 -6.21 -17.98 -0.33
CA ASP A 102 -7.24 -17.78 -1.37
C ASP A 102 -7.06 -16.46 -2.13
N VAL A 103 -6.23 -15.55 -1.60
CA VAL A 103 -5.99 -14.24 -2.18
C VAL A 103 -5.12 -14.37 -3.43
N THR A 104 -5.77 -14.38 -4.59
CA THR A 104 -5.05 -14.32 -5.87
C THR A 104 -4.80 -12.88 -6.30
N PRO A 105 -3.65 -12.58 -6.94
CA PRO A 105 -3.33 -11.27 -7.50
C PRO A 105 -4.37 -10.70 -8.48
N LYS A 106 -5.21 -11.57 -9.07
CA LYS A 106 -6.27 -11.22 -10.03
C LYS A 106 -7.58 -10.80 -9.35
N MET A 107 -7.79 -11.06 -8.06
CA MET A 107 -9.02 -10.68 -7.37
C MET A 107 -9.05 -9.19 -6.98
N VAL A 108 -7.89 -8.55 -6.81
CA VAL A 108 -7.80 -7.22 -6.21
C VAL A 108 -7.84 -6.11 -7.28
N ILE A 109 -8.88 -6.05 -8.12
CA ILE A 109 -8.98 -5.04 -9.21
C ILE A 109 -10.01 -3.94 -8.92
N THR A 110 -10.85 -4.11 -7.89
CA THR A 110 -12.13 -3.38 -7.76
C THR A 110 -12.00 -1.95 -7.25
N LEU A 111 -11.05 -1.64 -6.37
CA LEU A 111 -10.85 -0.27 -5.88
C LEU A 111 -9.37 0.07 -5.85
N THR A 112 -9.00 1.14 -6.55
CA THR A 112 -7.63 1.64 -6.65
C THR A 112 -7.53 3.01 -6.00
N LYS A 113 -6.64 3.18 -5.03
CA LYS A 113 -6.24 4.49 -4.54
C LYS A 113 -4.75 4.68 -4.75
N GLN A 114 -4.41 5.78 -5.42
CA GLN A 114 -3.03 6.16 -5.68
C GLN A 114 -2.56 7.13 -4.58
N ILE A 115 -1.40 6.86 -3.99
CA ILE A 115 -0.69 7.79 -3.10
C ILE A 115 0.67 8.12 -3.71
N ARG A 116 1.11 9.35 -3.49
CA ARG A 116 2.43 9.82 -3.95
C ARG A 116 3.50 9.37 -2.96
N GLY A 117 4.68 9.02 -3.49
CA GLY A 117 5.90 8.75 -2.75
C GLY A 117 6.96 9.82 -2.95
#